data_AF-A0A4U9V4X0-F1
#
_entry.id   AF-A0A4U9V4X0-F1
#
_cell.length_a   1.000
_cell.length_b   1.000
_cell.length_c   1.000
_cell.angle_alpha   90.00
_cell.angle_beta   90.00
_cell.angle_gamma   90.00
#
_symmetry.space_group_name_H-M   'P 1'
#
loop_
_entity.id
_entity.type
_entity.pdbx_description
1 polymer ?
#
loop_
_entity_poly.entity_id
_entity_poly.type
_entity_poly.pdbx_seq_one_letter_code
_entity_poly.pdbx_strand_id
1 'polypeptide(L)' 'MHTSDGRTIVADGKPKVDDDTGMISYKDANGVEQQINRADVKEMVEGNQ' A
#
# COMPACT_ATOMS: atom_id res chain seq x y z
N MET A 1 1.26 -1.92 -6.00
CA MET A 1 0.64 -0.61 -5.70
C MET A 1 1.42 0.47 -6.44
N HIS A 2 0.72 1.35 -7.17
CA HIS A 2 1.32 2.49 -7.87
C HIS A 2 0.93 3.78 -7.16
N THR A 3 1.92 4.64 -6.96
CA THR A 3 1.75 5.92 -6.24
C THR A 3 1.75 7.11 -7.19
N SER A 4 1.26 8.25 -6.72
CA SER A 4 1.16 9.51 -7.47
C SER A 4 2.51 10.06 -7.90
N ASP A 5 3.56 9.80 -7.11
CA ASP A 5 4.94 10.21 -7.40
C ASP A 5 5.70 9.25 -8.34
N GLY A 6 5.02 8.21 -8.85
CA GLY A 6 5.60 7.26 -9.80
C GLY A 6 6.34 6.09 -9.16
N ARG A 7 6.38 5.96 -7.82
CA ARG A 7 6.88 4.74 -7.18
C ARG A 7 5.94 3.57 -7.40
N THR A 8 6.53 2.39 -7.64
CA THR A 8 5.83 1.11 -7.62
C THR A 8 6.25 0.35 -6.38
N ILE A 9 5.27 0.05 -5.52
CA ILE A 9 5.45 -0.63 -4.24
C ILE A 9 4.92 -2.06 -4.39
N VAL A 10 5.77 -3.02 -4.05
CA VAL A 10 5.39 -4.44 -3.92
C VAL A 10 4.95 -4.65 -2.48
N ALA A 11 3.68 -4.99 -2.31
CA ALA A 11 3.10 -5.31 -1.02
C ALA A 11 2.95 -6.83 -0.88
N ASP A 12 3.30 -7.35 0.30
CA ASP A 12 2.97 -8.71 0.74
C ASP A 12 1.53 -8.72 1.25
N GLY A 13 0.63 -9.30 0.44
CA GLY A 13 -0.81 -9.30 0.69
C GLY A 13 -1.53 -8.03 0.22
N LYS A 14 -2.83 -7.97 0.52
CA LYS A 14 -3.70 -6.88 0.07
C LYS A 14 -3.57 -5.64 0.99
N PRO A 15 -3.19 -4.46 0.45
CA PRO A 15 -3.22 -3.20 1.19
C PRO A 15 -4.64 -2.89 1.68
N LYS A 16 -4.76 -2.31 2.88
CA LYS A 16 -6.06 -1.97 3.50
C LYS A 16 -6.03 -0.58 4.10
N VAL A 17 -7.21 0.03 4.23
CA VAL A 17 -7.35 1.23 5.05
C VAL A 17 -7.21 0.80 6.52
N ASP A 18 -6.35 1.50 7.24
CA ASP A 18 -6.22 1.45 8.69
C ASP A 18 -7.31 2.36 9.28
N ASP A 19 -8.22 1.81 10.08
CA ASP A 19 -9.35 2.55 10.63
C ASP A 19 -8.94 3.53 11.74
N ASP A 20 -7.78 3.32 12.38
CA ASP A 20 -7.27 4.18 13.44
C ASP A 20 -6.59 5.43 12.87
N THR A 21 -5.85 5.27 11.76
CA THR A 21 -5.07 6.36 11.14
C THR A 21 -5.72 6.95 9.89
N GLY A 22 -6.64 6.22 9.26
CA GLY A 22 -7.19 6.55 7.94
C GLY A 22 -6.20 6.40 6.79
N MET A 23 -5.00 5.88 7.04
CA MET A 23 -3.96 5.66 6.03
C MET A 23 -4.10 4.28 5.39
N ILE A 24 -3.44 4.06 4.26
CA ILE A 24 -3.32 2.73 3.68
C ILE A 24 -2.16 2.01 4.35
N SER A 25 -2.48 0.97 5.11
CA SER A 25 -1.51 0.04 5.68
C SER A 25 -1.21 -1.09 4.69
N TYR A 26 0.07 -1.41 4.53
CA TYR A 26 0.55 -2.54 3.74
C TYR A 26 1.85 -3.09 4.32
N LYS A 27 2.12 -4.36 4.08
CA LYS A 27 3.40 -4.99 4.40
C LYS A 27 4.29 -4.95 3.16
N ASP A 28 5.53 -4.50 3.29
CA ASP A 28 6.46 -4.48 2.16
C ASP A 28 7.09 -5.86 1.89
N ALA A 29 7.89 -5.96 0.83
CA ALA A 29 8.58 -7.20 0.45
C ALA A 29 9.61 -7.71 1.49
N ASN A 30 10.06 -6.87 2.42
CA ASN A 30 10.93 -7.25 3.53
C ASN A 30 10.13 -7.69 4.76
N GLY A 31 8.81 -7.60 4.68
CA GLY A 31 7.88 -7.94 5.74
C GLY A 31 7.67 -6.87 6.80
N VAL A 32 8.04 -5.62 6.50
CA VAL A 32 7.84 -4.48 7.39
C VAL A 32 6.49 -3.83 7.11
N GLU A 33 5.74 -3.51 8.16
CA GLU A 33 4.50 -2.74 8.05
C GLU A 33 4.81 -1.29 7.73
N GLN A 34 4.15 -0.77 6.71
CA GLN A 34 4.29 0.59 6.21
C GLN A 34 2.91 1.21 6.08
N GLN A 35 2.84 2.53 6.21
CA GLN A 35 1.61 3.29 5.96
C GLN A 35 1.87 4.39 4.91
N ILE A 36 0.90 4.59 4.02
CA ILE A 36 0.93 5.64 3.00
C ILE A 36 -0.42 6.35 2.97
N ASN A 37 -0.40 7.66 2.70
CA ASN A 37 -1.63 8.42 2.55
C ASN A 37 -2.43 7.90 1.34
N ARG A 38 -3.74 7.71 1.51
CA ARG A 38 -4.63 7.28 0.42
C ARG A 38 -4.59 8.22 -0.78
N ALA A 39 -4.36 9.52 -0.57
CA ALA A 39 -4.23 10.51 -1.64
C ALA A 39 -2.99 10.28 -2.52
N ASP A 40 -1.96 9.61 -1.98
CA ASP A 40 -0.72 9.32 -2.71
C ASP A 40 -0.78 8.00 -3.48
N VAL A 41 -1.86 7.23 -3.33
CA VAL A 41 -2.05 5.96 -4.05
C VAL A 41 -2.86 6.21 -5.31
N LYS A 42 -2.25 5.97 -6.47
CA LYS A 42 -2.92 6.05 -7.77
C LYS A 42 -3.68 4.77 -8.10
N GLU A 43 -3.09 3.62 -7.80
CA GLU A 43 -3.68 2.32 -8.08
C GLU A 43 -3.23 1.25 -7.08
N MET A 44 -4.17 0.48 -6.56
CA MET A 44 -3.90 -0.71 -5.76
C MET A 44 -4.01 -1.92 -6.66
N VAL A 45 -2.86 -2.48 -7.04
CA VAL A 45 -2.80 -3.76 -7.75
C VAL A 45 -2.79 -4.87 -6.71
N GLU A 46 -3.80 -5.73 -6.73
CA GLU A 46 -3.81 -6.97 -5.97
C GLU A 46 -2.90 -7.97 -6.69
N GLY A 47 -1.86 -8.44 -6.00
CA GLY A 47 -1.09 -9.58 -6.47
C GLY A 47 -2.02 -10.79 -6.42
N ASN A 48 -2.56 -11.19 -7.56
CA ASN A 48 -3.44 -12.34 -7.71
C ASN A 48 -2.62 -13.61 -7.39
N GLN A 49 -2.60 -14.04 -6.13
CA GLN A 49 -2.04 -15.33 -5.68
C GLN A 49 -3.10 -16.10 -4.89
#